data_AF-A0AAV3ZKK1-F1
#
_entry.id   AF-A0AAV3ZKK1-F1
#
_cell.length_a   1.000
_cell.length_b   1.000
_cell.length_c   1.000
_cell.angle_alpha   90.00
_cell.angle_beta   90.00
_cell.angle_gamma   90.00
#
_symmetry.space_group_name_H-M   'P 1'
#
loop_
_entity.id
_entity.type
_entity.pdbx_description
1 polymer ?
#
loop_
_entity_poly.entity_id
_entity_poly.type
_entity_poly.pdbx_seq_one_letter_code
_entity_poly.pdbx_strand_id
1 'polypeptide(L)'
;MLSYISSRRRKHKGATTLDKFPFFWHDVRKKGYLTSWCNAAPHSAPFNWRMLGFDEAPTDFYTRPYYMAVKKEVKSRNAYCIGSRTQSRVWLDYFRDIFIMYPKQRKFLYHFITDLSHDDNNLMTMMDADIKNLVKFLNDGNYLNNTLFILMGDHGARYANFRSTYSGKMEERLPYFGFLFPPWFEQKYPQAIKNLRTNTQRLTTPFDLYETFKDFLHFDGSGVGDVNKRGISLFKEIPLSRTCKDADIAPHWCACLDWKDVSMEDPQAKQALQAALETINGYTAPYRDDCALLSIANVTMSSKLEASKDFLKFKATDDEGGIYKIDMSNNNKNEMVLYQLTFFTSPGGGNFEVTITYNVNTKKFILSEKEISRINKYGNDPACIFEKNKQIRAYCYCKNNLTPDT
;
A
#
# COMPACT_ATOMS: atom_id res chain seq x y z
N MET A 1 19.07 -2.62 11.75
CA MET A 1 19.48 -2.01 10.45
C MET A 1 19.23 -0.49 10.40
N LEU A 2 18.07 0.03 10.83
CA LEU A 2 17.84 1.49 10.95
C LEU A 2 18.81 2.22 11.91
N SER A 3 19.22 1.58 13.01
CA SER A 3 20.22 2.10 13.95
C SER A 3 21.64 2.20 13.35
N TYR A 4 21.95 1.41 12.32
CA TYR A 4 23.27 1.42 11.69
C TYR A 4 23.37 2.49 10.61
N ILE A 5 22.30 2.70 9.83
CA ILE A 5 22.22 3.80 8.86
C ILE A 5 22.10 5.16 9.55
N SER A 6 21.42 5.25 10.70
CA SER A 6 21.29 6.53 11.43
C SER A 6 22.64 7.10 11.88
N SER A 7 23.59 6.24 12.26
CA SER A 7 24.96 6.63 12.63
C SER A 7 25.79 7.21 11.46
N ARG A 8 25.35 7.01 10.21
CA ARG A 8 26.03 7.48 8.99
C ARG A 8 25.46 8.79 8.44
N ARG A 9 24.51 9.39 9.17
CA ARG A 9 23.92 10.68 8.81
C ARG A 9 24.87 11.82 9.11
N ARG A 10 24.91 12.84 8.25
CA ARG A 10 25.88 13.96 8.34
C ARG A 10 25.87 14.68 9.69
N LYS A 11 24.71 14.77 10.34
CA LYS A 11 24.55 15.44 11.64
C LYS A 11 24.94 14.56 12.84
N HIS A 12 25.25 13.27 12.64
CA HIS A 12 25.69 12.38 13.71
C HIS A 12 27.18 12.56 14.01
N LYS A 13 27.55 12.73 15.28
CA LYS A 13 28.96 12.83 15.70
C LYS A 13 29.71 11.54 15.34
N GLY A 14 30.82 11.65 14.62
CA GLY A 14 31.58 10.48 14.14
C GLY A 14 30.96 9.75 12.95
N ALA A 15 30.05 10.39 12.21
CA ALA A 15 29.54 9.85 10.95
C ALA A 15 30.70 9.57 9.98
N THR A 16 30.60 8.43 9.27
CA THR A 16 31.52 8.07 8.19
C THR A 16 30.74 7.89 6.89
N THR A 17 31.48 7.77 5.79
CA THR A 17 30.95 7.32 4.51
C THR A 17 30.40 5.89 4.58
N LEU A 18 29.63 5.54 3.55
CA LEU A 18 28.86 4.31 3.43
C LEU A 18 29.66 3.16 2.80
N ASP A 19 30.93 3.36 2.47
CA ASP A 19 31.78 2.38 1.78
C ASP A 19 31.89 1.04 2.52
N LYS A 20 31.79 1.05 3.85
CA LYS A 20 31.83 -0.15 4.71
C LYS A 20 30.43 -0.69 5.05
N PHE A 21 29.37 -0.09 4.55
CA PHE A 21 28.01 -0.57 4.83
C PHE A 21 27.72 -1.85 4.02
N PRO A 22 27.12 -2.89 4.62
CA PRO A 22 26.92 -4.18 3.96
C PRO A 22 25.72 -4.15 3.00
N PHE A 23 25.83 -3.39 1.91
CA PHE A 23 24.82 -3.38 0.86
C PHE A 23 24.77 -4.71 0.09
N PHE A 24 23.58 -5.11 -0.33
CA PHE A 24 23.35 -6.31 -1.13
C PHE A 24 24.16 -6.35 -2.43
N TRP A 25 24.41 -5.18 -3.05
CA TRP A 25 25.23 -5.13 -4.26
C TRP A 25 26.68 -5.61 -4.02
N HIS A 26 27.22 -5.49 -2.81
CA HIS A 26 28.55 -6.06 -2.51
C HIS A 26 28.53 -7.59 -2.52
N ASP A 27 27.44 -8.21 -2.07
CA ASP A 27 27.30 -9.67 -2.02
C ASP A 27 27.15 -10.27 -3.41
N VAL A 28 26.30 -9.68 -4.26
CA VAL A 28 26.15 -10.13 -5.66
C VAL A 28 27.39 -9.82 -6.50
N ARG A 29 28.12 -8.72 -6.23
CA ARG A 29 29.39 -8.42 -6.90
C ARG A 29 30.42 -9.51 -6.65
N LYS A 30 30.55 -10.01 -5.42
CA LYS A 30 31.41 -11.17 -5.08
C LYS A 30 31.02 -12.45 -5.82
N LYS A 31 29.76 -12.55 -6.25
CA LYS A 31 29.24 -13.65 -7.09
C LYS A 31 29.37 -13.38 -8.58
N GLY A 32 30.08 -12.32 -8.97
CA GLY A 32 30.33 -11.95 -10.37
C GLY A 32 29.18 -11.23 -11.04
N TYR A 33 28.27 -10.60 -10.30
CA TYR A 33 27.26 -9.73 -10.90
C TYR A 33 27.89 -8.37 -11.22
N LEU A 34 27.56 -7.84 -12.39
CA LEU A 34 27.74 -6.43 -12.69
C LEU A 34 26.75 -5.62 -11.84
N THR A 35 27.23 -4.59 -11.18
CA THR A 35 26.42 -3.77 -10.27
C THR A 35 26.26 -2.35 -10.76
N SER A 36 25.08 -1.77 -10.56
CA SER A 36 24.85 -0.36 -10.85
C SER A 36 23.95 0.30 -9.82
N TRP A 37 24.43 1.41 -9.26
CA TRP A 37 23.65 2.38 -8.50
C TRP A 37 23.56 3.67 -9.31
N CYS A 38 22.36 4.01 -9.78
CA CYS A 38 22.14 5.17 -10.63
C CYS A 38 21.04 6.05 -10.05
N ASN A 39 21.34 7.34 -9.88
CA ASN A 39 20.35 8.33 -9.49
C ASN A 39 20.53 9.64 -10.26
N ALA A 40 19.46 10.11 -10.90
CA ALA A 40 19.48 11.31 -11.75
C ALA A 40 19.49 12.65 -10.96
N ALA A 41 19.34 12.59 -9.64
CA ALA A 41 19.26 13.72 -8.72
C ALA A 41 20.40 13.68 -7.69
N PRO A 42 21.63 14.10 -8.06
CA PRO A 42 22.86 13.77 -7.33
C PRO A 42 23.00 14.45 -5.95
N HIS A 43 22.15 15.44 -5.65
CA HIS A 43 22.11 16.15 -4.37
C HIS A 43 21.04 15.61 -3.42
N SER A 44 19.88 15.21 -3.94
CA SER A 44 18.75 14.68 -3.16
C SER A 44 18.68 13.14 -3.14
N ALA A 45 19.62 12.46 -3.82
CA ALA A 45 19.71 11.01 -3.82
C ALA A 45 19.75 10.42 -2.39
N PRO A 46 19.11 9.25 -2.13
CA PRO A 46 18.98 8.67 -0.79
C PRO A 46 20.26 8.58 0.03
N PHE A 47 21.38 8.23 -0.61
CA PHE A 47 22.68 8.06 0.05
C PHE A 47 23.54 9.33 0.09
N ASN A 48 23.09 10.44 -0.50
CA ASN A 48 23.85 11.69 -0.57
C ASN A 48 23.12 12.89 0.04
N TRP A 49 21.80 12.83 0.25
CA TRP A 49 21.04 13.91 0.87
C TRP A 49 21.37 14.07 2.36
N ARG A 50 21.11 13.02 3.14
CA ARG A 50 21.30 13.01 4.62
C ARG A 50 22.55 12.29 5.08
N MET A 51 23.22 11.57 4.19
CA MET A 51 24.40 10.76 4.49
C MET A 51 25.64 11.36 3.82
N LEU A 52 26.82 10.97 4.29
CA LEU A 52 28.10 11.42 3.71
C LEU A 52 28.34 10.87 2.29
N GLY A 53 27.57 9.86 1.86
CA GLY A 53 27.75 9.21 0.57
C GLY A 53 28.87 8.19 0.61
N PHE A 54 29.64 8.13 -0.46
CA PHE A 54 30.70 7.16 -0.69
C PHE A 54 31.97 7.91 -1.07
N ASP A 55 33.11 7.46 -0.56
CA ASP A 55 34.43 7.93 -0.98
C ASP A 55 34.83 7.27 -2.31
N GLU A 56 34.52 5.97 -2.45
CA GLU A 56 34.77 5.20 -3.65
C GLU A 56 33.47 4.95 -4.44
N ALA A 57 33.58 4.62 -5.72
CA ALA A 57 32.40 4.22 -6.50
C ALA A 57 31.79 2.94 -5.89
N PRO A 58 30.53 2.97 -5.39
CA PRO A 58 29.97 1.84 -4.63
C PRO A 58 29.61 0.63 -5.47
N THR A 59 29.52 0.82 -6.79
CA THR A 59 29.11 -0.17 -7.80
C THR A 59 29.92 0.04 -9.08
N ASP A 60 29.96 -0.97 -9.95
CA ASP A 60 30.72 -0.90 -11.21
C ASP A 60 30.25 0.24 -12.12
N PHE A 61 28.94 0.55 -12.10
CA PHE A 61 28.34 1.67 -12.81
C PHE A 61 27.67 2.67 -11.85
N TYR A 62 28.32 3.82 -11.62
CA TYR A 62 27.88 4.86 -10.70
C TYR A 62 27.79 6.23 -11.40
N THR A 63 26.57 6.73 -11.62
CA THR A 63 26.31 7.90 -12.49
C THR A 63 26.41 9.25 -11.81
N ARG A 64 26.65 9.30 -10.49
CA ARG A 64 26.63 10.56 -9.74
C ARG A 64 27.62 11.60 -10.30
N PRO A 65 28.89 11.28 -10.63
CA PRO A 65 29.82 12.27 -11.19
C PRO A 65 29.29 12.93 -12.47
N TYR A 66 28.65 12.15 -13.36
CA TYR A 66 28.02 12.67 -14.57
C TYR A 66 26.90 13.66 -14.24
N TYR A 67 25.95 13.30 -13.38
CA TYR A 67 24.84 14.20 -13.04
C TYR A 67 25.29 15.43 -12.25
N MET A 68 26.38 15.34 -11.47
CA MET A 68 27.00 16.49 -10.80
C MET A 68 27.59 17.48 -11.80
N ALA A 69 28.17 17.00 -12.90
CA ALA A 69 28.68 17.86 -13.98
C ALA A 69 27.51 18.48 -14.76
N VAL A 70 26.53 17.66 -15.18
CA VAL A 70 25.37 18.12 -15.97
C VAL A 70 24.56 19.19 -15.23
N LYS A 71 24.33 19.05 -13.92
CA LYS A 71 23.57 20.06 -13.15
C LYS A 71 24.22 21.46 -13.15
N LYS A 72 25.53 21.57 -13.42
CA LYS A 72 26.21 22.89 -13.56
C LYS A 72 25.89 23.56 -14.89
N GLU A 73 25.58 22.78 -15.92
CA GLU A 73 25.34 23.24 -17.29
C GLU A 73 23.85 23.48 -17.60
N VAL A 74 22.95 22.79 -16.90
CA VAL A 74 21.50 22.92 -17.11
C VAL A 74 20.96 24.22 -16.50
N LYS A 75 20.44 25.11 -17.34
CA LYS A 75 19.78 26.36 -16.92
C LYS A 75 18.38 26.08 -16.34
N SER A 76 17.94 26.87 -15.36
CA SER A 76 16.68 26.64 -14.60
C SER A 76 15.41 26.54 -15.46
N ARG A 77 15.37 27.16 -16.64
CA ARG A 77 14.21 27.09 -17.57
C ARG A 77 14.03 25.72 -18.23
N ASN A 78 15.03 24.82 -18.14
CA ASN A 78 15.01 23.46 -18.69
C ASN A 78 15.20 22.40 -17.58
N ALA A 79 14.59 22.60 -16.41
CA ALA A 79 14.87 21.81 -15.20
C ALA A 79 14.78 20.27 -15.37
N TYR A 80 14.01 19.79 -16.36
CA TYR A 80 13.78 18.36 -16.62
C TYR A 80 14.43 17.83 -17.91
N CYS A 81 15.26 18.63 -18.59
CA CYS A 81 15.92 18.27 -19.84
C CYS A 81 17.45 18.36 -19.73
N ILE A 82 18.14 17.43 -20.37
CA ILE A 82 19.59 17.42 -20.58
C ILE A 82 19.81 17.56 -22.09
N GLY A 83 20.13 18.78 -22.53
CA GLY A 83 20.16 19.12 -23.95
C GLY A 83 18.77 18.97 -24.58
N SER A 84 18.67 18.21 -25.67
CA SER A 84 17.41 17.93 -26.39
C SER A 84 16.63 16.72 -25.85
N ARG A 85 17.08 16.10 -24.77
CA ARG A 85 16.49 14.88 -24.20
C ARG A 85 15.93 15.13 -22.81
N THR A 86 14.84 14.46 -22.45
CA THR A 86 14.34 14.46 -21.07
C THR A 86 15.35 13.76 -20.14
N GLN A 87 15.44 14.22 -18.89
CA GLN A 87 16.31 13.62 -17.88
C GLN A 87 15.94 12.14 -17.64
N SER A 88 14.65 11.82 -17.65
CA SER A 88 14.12 10.44 -17.58
C SER A 88 14.67 9.56 -18.69
N ARG A 89 14.66 10.05 -19.94
CA ARG A 89 15.19 9.31 -21.09
C ARG A 89 16.71 9.12 -21.04
N VAL A 90 17.46 10.10 -20.55
CA VAL A 90 18.92 9.94 -20.34
C VAL A 90 19.19 8.88 -19.28
N TRP A 91 18.42 8.89 -18.19
CA TRP A 91 18.52 7.93 -17.09
C TRP A 91 18.15 6.50 -17.52
N LEU A 92 17.03 6.32 -18.21
CA LEU A 92 16.57 5.01 -18.70
C LEU A 92 17.45 4.45 -19.82
N ASP A 93 18.02 5.30 -20.68
CA ASP A 93 18.99 4.87 -21.68
C ASP A 93 20.25 4.30 -21.02
N TYR A 94 20.72 4.88 -19.91
CA TYR A 94 21.85 4.31 -19.17
C TYR A 94 21.55 2.89 -18.64
N PHE A 95 20.32 2.66 -18.15
CA PHE A 95 19.85 1.31 -17.79
C PHE A 95 19.84 0.38 -19.00
N ARG A 96 19.27 0.83 -20.12
CA ARG A 96 19.17 0.08 -21.38
C ARG A 96 20.55 -0.32 -21.90
N ASP A 97 21.48 0.63 -21.95
CA ASP A 97 22.79 0.46 -22.59
C ASP A 97 23.65 -0.55 -21.81
N ILE A 98 23.45 -0.70 -20.49
CA ILE A 98 24.08 -1.77 -19.70
C ILE A 98 23.64 -3.17 -20.19
N PHE A 99 22.38 -3.36 -20.60
CA PHE A 99 21.92 -4.62 -21.19
C PHE A 99 22.56 -4.89 -22.56
N ILE A 100 22.72 -3.84 -23.37
CA ILE A 100 23.34 -3.91 -24.70
C ILE A 100 24.84 -4.25 -24.59
N MET A 101 25.57 -3.55 -23.73
CA MET A 101 27.02 -3.70 -23.60
C MET A 101 27.43 -5.03 -22.98
N TYR A 102 26.62 -5.57 -22.06
CA TYR A 102 26.97 -6.77 -21.29
C TYR A 102 25.92 -7.88 -21.44
N PRO A 103 25.64 -8.39 -22.64
CA PRO A 103 24.50 -9.27 -22.89
C PRO A 103 24.55 -10.58 -22.08
N LYS A 104 25.76 -11.11 -21.82
CA LYS A 104 25.99 -12.38 -21.12
C LYS A 104 26.27 -12.24 -19.62
N GLN A 105 26.51 -11.02 -19.11
CA GLN A 105 26.86 -10.82 -17.70
C GLN A 105 25.59 -10.78 -16.84
N ARG A 106 25.61 -11.46 -15.69
CA ARG A 106 24.57 -11.31 -14.66
C ARG A 106 24.64 -9.91 -14.06
N LYS A 107 23.50 -9.30 -13.74
CA LYS A 107 23.43 -7.89 -13.37
C LYS A 107 22.55 -7.68 -12.16
N PHE A 108 22.91 -6.72 -11.32
CA PHE A 108 22.05 -6.15 -10.29
C PHE A 108 22.04 -4.63 -10.47
N LEU A 109 20.92 -4.11 -10.96
CA LEU A 109 20.77 -2.70 -11.30
C LEU A 109 19.74 -2.08 -10.35
N TYR A 110 20.20 -1.22 -9.45
CA TYR A 110 19.36 -0.44 -8.56
C TYR A 110 19.36 1.02 -9.02
N HIS A 111 18.34 1.39 -9.78
CA HIS A 111 18.24 2.69 -10.42
C HIS A 111 17.05 3.45 -9.82
N PHE A 112 17.25 4.72 -9.48
CA PHE A 112 16.28 5.55 -8.77
C PHE A 112 16.19 6.93 -9.41
N ILE A 113 14.98 7.49 -9.56
CA ILE A 113 14.78 8.85 -10.06
C ILE A 113 13.93 9.63 -9.05
N THR A 114 14.36 10.86 -8.74
CA THR A 114 13.75 11.69 -7.69
C THR A 114 13.10 12.95 -8.25
N ASP A 115 13.76 13.65 -9.18
CA ASP A 115 13.36 14.98 -9.65
C ASP A 115 11.95 15.02 -10.31
N LEU A 116 11.40 13.89 -10.76
CA LEU A 116 10.11 13.81 -11.45
C LEU A 116 8.98 13.17 -10.62
N SER A 117 9.26 12.77 -9.38
CA SER A 117 8.32 12.05 -8.52
C SER A 117 8.22 12.60 -7.09
N HIS A 118 9.10 13.53 -6.70
CA HIS A 118 9.25 13.94 -5.30
C HIS A 118 8.29 15.05 -4.84
N ASP A 119 8.14 16.12 -5.63
CA ASP A 119 7.42 17.34 -5.19
C ASP A 119 5.99 17.46 -5.74
N ASP A 120 5.73 16.86 -6.90
CA ASP A 120 4.42 16.86 -7.57
C ASP A 120 4.19 15.52 -8.29
N ASN A 121 3.16 14.78 -7.86
CA ASN A 121 2.79 13.49 -8.43
C ASN A 121 2.43 13.57 -9.92
N ASN A 122 2.00 14.74 -10.42
CA ASN A 122 1.58 14.90 -11.80
C ASN A 122 2.76 14.81 -12.78
N LEU A 123 3.97 15.17 -12.34
CA LEU A 123 5.17 15.16 -13.19
C LEU A 123 5.58 13.74 -13.62
N MET A 124 5.15 12.72 -12.88
CA MET A 124 5.43 11.33 -13.20
C MET A 124 4.84 10.91 -14.56
N THR A 125 3.76 11.56 -15.00
CA THR A 125 3.17 11.34 -16.33
C THR A 125 4.14 11.61 -17.48
N MET A 126 5.14 12.49 -17.27
CA MET A 126 6.17 12.78 -18.28
C MET A 126 7.12 11.60 -18.52
N MET A 127 7.20 10.65 -17.59
CA MET A 127 8.06 9.45 -17.73
C MET A 127 7.33 8.24 -18.29
N ASP A 128 5.99 8.28 -18.38
CA ASP A 128 5.18 7.10 -18.72
C ASP A 128 5.59 6.46 -20.05
N ALA A 129 5.72 7.29 -21.10
CA ALA A 129 6.16 6.85 -22.41
C ALA A 129 7.60 6.30 -22.38
N ASP A 130 8.51 6.92 -21.63
CA ASP A 130 9.90 6.46 -21.54
C ASP A 130 10.00 5.11 -20.80
N ILE A 131 9.25 4.92 -19.71
CA ILE A 131 9.18 3.65 -18.95
C ILE A 131 8.59 2.56 -19.84
N LYS A 132 7.46 2.83 -20.51
CA LYS A 132 6.84 1.90 -21.46
C LYS A 132 7.82 1.47 -22.54
N ASN A 133 8.55 2.42 -23.12
CA ASN A 133 9.54 2.13 -24.17
C ASN A 133 10.70 1.28 -23.66
N LEU A 134 11.19 1.51 -22.43
CA LEU A 134 12.21 0.65 -21.84
C LEU A 134 11.69 -0.78 -21.62
N VAL A 135 10.50 -0.94 -21.03
CA VAL A 135 9.91 -2.27 -20.79
C VAL A 135 9.68 -3.01 -22.11
N LYS A 136 9.19 -2.30 -23.13
CA LYS A 136 9.03 -2.85 -24.49
C LYS A 136 10.37 -3.29 -25.08
N PHE A 137 11.42 -2.47 -24.98
CA PHE A 137 12.77 -2.86 -25.41
C PHE A 137 13.26 -4.12 -24.70
N LEU A 138 13.08 -4.22 -23.37
CA LEU A 138 13.51 -5.38 -22.60
C LEU A 138 12.74 -6.64 -23.03
N ASN A 139 11.44 -6.51 -23.30
CA ASN A 139 10.59 -7.59 -23.76
C ASN A 139 10.95 -8.05 -25.18
N ASP A 140 10.91 -7.13 -26.15
CA ASP A 140 11.16 -7.43 -27.57
C ASP A 140 12.58 -7.96 -27.80
N GLY A 141 13.54 -7.51 -26.99
CA GLY A 141 14.92 -8.00 -26.99
C GLY A 141 15.15 -9.30 -26.21
N ASN A 142 14.09 -9.94 -25.67
CA ASN A 142 14.17 -11.15 -24.84
C ASN A 142 15.00 -11.02 -23.55
N TYR A 143 15.33 -9.80 -23.12
CA TYR A 143 16.08 -9.55 -21.89
C TYR A 143 15.29 -9.97 -20.64
N LEU A 144 13.95 -9.89 -20.69
CA LEU A 144 13.07 -10.31 -19.59
C LEU A 144 13.03 -11.84 -19.38
N ASN A 145 13.46 -12.65 -20.35
CA ASN A 145 13.42 -14.12 -20.23
C ASN A 145 14.33 -14.65 -19.12
N ASN A 146 15.29 -13.86 -18.65
CA ASN A 146 16.21 -14.23 -17.57
C ASN A 146 16.36 -13.14 -16.51
N THR A 147 15.40 -12.21 -16.43
CA THR A 147 15.48 -11.03 -15.56
C THR A 147 14.24 -10.94 -14.68
N LEU A 148 14.43 -10.81 -13.36
CA LEU A 148 13.40 -10.25 -12.50
C LEU A 148 13.45 -8.72 -12.65
N PHE A 149 12.40 -8.14 -13.20
CA PHE A 149 12.24 -6.69 -13.28
C PHE A 149 11.29 -6.20 -12.18
N ILE A 150 11.68 -5.15 -11.47
CA ILE A 150 10.89 -4.54 -10.40
C ILE A 150 10.71 -3.06 -10.74
N LEU A 151 9.45 -2.64 -10.85
CA LEU A 151 9.08 -1.22 -10.89
C LEU A 151 8.62 -0.83 -9.48
N MET A 152 9.22 0.21 -8.90
CA MET A 152 8.95 0.57 -7.51
C MET A 152 8.85 2.07 -7.27
N GLY A 153 8.09 2.43 -6.24
CA GLY A 153 8.12 3.72 -5.55
C GLY A 153 8.34 3.48 -4.06
N ASP A 154 9.26 4.22 -3.44
CA ASP A 154 9.68 3.99 -2.05
C ASP A 154 8.69 4.54 -1.00
N HIS A 155 7.81 5.44 -1.41
CA HIS A 155 6.65 5.94 -0.68
C HIS A 155 5.65 6.61 -1.63
N GLY A 156 4.41 6.84 -1.21
CA GLY A 156 3.46 7.73 -1.92
C GLY A 156 3.73 9.21 -1.65
N ALA A 157 2.75 10.10 -1.88
CA ALA A 157 2.96 11.55 -1.73
C ALA A 157 3.39 11.95 -0.32
N ARG A 158 4.67 12.34 -0.17
CA ARG A 158 5.24 12.89 1.07
C ARG A 158 5.15 14.40 1.15
N TYR A 159 5.09 15.06 0.00
CA TYR A 159 5.01 16.51 -0.17
C TYR A 159 3.70 16.88 -0.89
N ALA A 160 3.45 18.17 -1.10
CA ALA A 160 2.21 18.76 -1.62
C ALA A 160 1.00 18.77 -0.66
N ASN A 161 0.02 19.63 -0.95
CA ASN A 161 -1.21 19.78 -0.16
C ASN A 161 -1.96 18.45 0.01
N PHE A 162 -1.84 17.54 -0.97
CA PHE A 162 -2.44 16.22 -0.93
C PHE A 162 -1.95 15.38 0.26
N ARG A 163 -0.68 15.47 0.68
CA ARG A 163 -0.15 14.79 1.87
C ARG A 163 -0.98 15.10 3.13
N SER A 164 -1.57 16.28 3.24
CA SER A 164 -2.35 16.67 4.43
C SER A 164 -3.70 15.96 4.56
N THR A 165 -4.21 15.37 3.47
CA THR A 165 -5.45 14.59 3.44
C THR A 165 -5.26 13.20 4.05
N TYR A 166 -6.36 12.55 4.46
CA TYR A 166 -6.32 11.15 4.89
C TYR A 166 -5.67 10.23 3.84
N SER A 167 -6.09 10.36 2.57
CA SER A 167 -5.56 9.53 1.47
C SER A 167 -4.07 9.75 1.26
N GLY A 168 -3.60 11.00 1.27
CA GLY A 168 -2.17 11.28 1.15
C GLY A 168 -1.34 10.75 2.33
N LYS A 169 -1.89 10.74 3.55
CA LYS A 169 -1.24 10.08 4.70
C LYS A 169 -1.11 8.57 4.49
N MET A 170 -2.13 7.93 3.91
CA MET A 170 -2.10 6.49 3.62
C MET A 170 -1.11 6.16 2.51
N GLU A 171 -1.13 6.91 1.41
CA GLU A 171 -0.20 6.71 0.29
C GLU A 171 1.26 6.86 0.73
N GLU A 172 1.61 7.85 1.56
CA GLU A 172 2.96 8.00 2.09
C GLU A 172 3.47 6.73 2.80
N ARG A 173 2.58 5.97 3.45
CA ARG A 173 2.91 4.74 4.19
C ARG A 173 2.88 3.48 3.33
N LEU A 174 2.40 3.58 2.10
CA LEU A 174 2.16 2.46 1.20
C LEU A 174 3.04 2.61 -0.05
N PRO A 175 4.28 2.09 -0.03
CA PRO A 175 5.12 2.06 -1.22
C PRO A 175 4.53 1.13 -2.29
N TYR A 176 4.89 1.38 -3.55
CA TYR A 176 4.49 0.54 -4.68
C TYR A 176 5.63 -0.38 -5.11
N PHE A 177 5.33 -1.66 -5.34
CA PHE A 177 6.24 -2.63 -5.94
C PHE A 177 5.49 -3.52 -6.93
N GLY A 178 5.84 -3.43 -8.21
CA GLY A 178 5.39 -4.31 -9.27
C GLY A 178 6.52 -5.24 -9.71
N PHE A 179 6.23 -6.54 -9.82
CA PHE A 179 7.23 -7.57 -10.17
C PHE A 179 6.90 -8.21 -11.51
N LEU A 180 7.90 -8.33 -12.38
CA LEU A 180 7.85 -9.12 -13.60
C LEU A 180 8.94 -10.21 -13.51
N PHE A 181 8.51 -11.43 -13.24
CA PHE A 181 9.37 -12.60 -13.20
C PHE A 181 9.62 -13.16 -14.61
N PRO A 182 10.78 -13.78 -14.88
CA PRO A 182 10.98 -14.48 -16.12
C PRO A 182 10.01 -15.68 -16.21
N PRO A 183 9.45 -16.00 -17.39
CA PRO A 183 8.37 -17.00 -17.53
C PRO A 183 8.69 -18.38 -16.94
N TRP A 184 9.96 -18.81 -17.02
CA TRP A 184 10.39 -20.10 -16.49
C TRP A 184 10.38 -20.17 -14.95
N PHE A 185 10.45 -19.02 -14.26
CA PHE A 185 10.57 -19.01 -12.80
C PHE A 185 9.31 -19.55 -12.13
N GLU A 186 8.13 -19.20 -12.66
CA GLU A 186 6.85 -19.72 -12.17
C GLU A 186 6.74 -21.23 -12.37
N GLN A 187 7.19 -21.75 -13.51
CA GLN A 187 7.16 -23.19 -13.78
C GLN A 187 8.09 -23.95 -12.84
N LYS A 188 9.27 -23.37 -12.53
CA LYS A 188 10.27 -23.99 -11.66
C LYS A 188 9.92 -23.87 -10.16
N TYR A 189 9.33 -22.76 -9.75
CA TYR A 189 9.00 -22.45 -8.35
C TYR A 189 7.53 -22.04 -8.16
N PRO A 190 6.58 -22.94 -8.50
CA PRO A 190 5.15 -22.59 -8.48
C PRO A 190 4.66 -22.21 -7.08
N GLN A 191 5.17 -22.85 -6.04
CA GLN A 191 4.79 -22.54 -4.66
C GLN A 191 5.30 -21.16 -4.21
N ALA A 192 6.51 -20.76 -4.63
CA ALA A 192 7.04 -19.43 -4.32
C ALA A 192 6.21 -18.31 -4.98
N ILE A 193 5.80 -18.51 -6.24
CA ILE A 193 4.91 -17.57 -6.95
C ILE A 193 3.50 -17.57 -6.35
N LYS A 194 2.96 -18.73 -5.94
CA LYS A 194 1.70 -18.80 -5.20
C LYS A 194 1.76 -17.97 -3.92
N ASN A 195 2.82 -18.13 -3.12
CA ASN A 195 3.02 -17.35 -1.90
C ASN A 195 3.14 -15.86 -2.19
N LEU A 196 3.92 -15.47 -3.22
CA LEU A 196 4.05 -14.08 -3.63
C LEU A 196 2.68 -13.47 -3.97
N ARG A 197 1.82 -14.21 -4.71
CA ARG A 197 0.45 -13.78 -5.01
C ARG A 197 -0.40 -13.64 -3.76
N THR A 198 -0.34 -14.60 -2.84
CA THR A 198 -1.00 -14.50 -1.52
C THR A 198 -0.53 -13.25 -0.75
N ASN A 199 0.77 -12.97 -0.78
CA ASN A 199 1.40 -11.87 -0.05
C ASN A 199 0.96 -10.49 -0.54
N THR A 200 0.37 -10.38 -1.74
CA THR A 200 -0.26 -9.11 -2.20
C THR A 200 -1.42 -8.66 -1.31
N GLN A 201 -1.97 -9.57 -0.50
CA GLN A 201 -3.04 -9.31 0.47
C GLN A 201 -2.53 -9.42 1.92
N ARG A 202 -1.22 -9.29 2.15
CA ARG A 202 -0.58 -9.40 3.47
C ARG A 202 0.22 -8.13 3.78
N LEU A 203 0.47 -7.90 5.07
CA LEU A 203 1.37 -6.84 5.53
C LEU A 203 2.82 -7.19 5.14
N THR A 204 3.33 -6.48 4.13
CA THR A 204 4.70 -6.60 3.62
C THR A 204 5.49 -5.31 3.87
N THR A 205 6.81 -5.41 3.84
CA THR A 205 7.75 -4.30 4.06
C THR A 205 8.96 -4.42 3.13
N PRO A 206 9.74 -3.34 2.93
CA PRO A 206 11.01 -3.44 2.19
C PRO A 206 12.04 -4.41 2.81
N PHE A 207 11.91 -4.77 4.10
CA PHE A 207 12.76 -5.79 4.72
C PHE A 207 12.46 -7.19 4.19
N ASP A 208 11.20 -7.46 3.84
CA ASP A 208 10.78 -8.71 3.22
C ASP A 208 11.38 -8.85 1.82
N LEU A 209 11.44 -7.75 1.07
CA LEU A 209 12.12 -7.70 -0.23
C LEU A 209 13.64 -7.97 -0.10
N TYR A 210 14.29 -7.43 0.92
CA TYR A 210 15.70 -7.69 1.17
C TYR A 210 15.97 -9.19 1.48
N GLU A 211 15.12 -9.84 2.27
CA GLU A 211 15.22 -11.29 2.48
C GLU A 211 14.95 -12.08 1.18
N THR A 212 13.98 -11.63 0.38
CA THR A 212 13.72 -12.21 -0.97
C THR A 212 14.94 -12.09 -1.88
N PHE A 213 15.70 -11.00 -1.79
CA PHE A 213 16.93 -10.84 -2.56
C PHE A 213 18.02 -11.83 -2.16
N LYS A 214 18.13 -12.16 -0.87
CA LYS A 214 19.07 -13.19 -0.40
C LYS A 214 18.73 -14.56 -0.95
N ASP A 215 17.45 -14.87 -1.18
CA ASP A 215 17.04 -16.15 -1.77
C ASP A 215 17.58 -16.37 -3.19
N PHE A 216 17.90 -15.31 -3.94
CA PHE A 216 18.58 -15.46 -5.24
C PHE A 216 20.03 -15.92 -5.10
N LEU A 217 20.65 -15.72 -3.93
CA LEU A 217 21.99 -16.23 -3.62
C LEU A 217 21.92 -17.60 -2.94
N HIS A 218 20.95 -17.80 -2.05
CA HIS A 218 20.72 -19.03 -1.33
C HIS A 218 19.24 -19.19 -1.00
N PHE A 219 18.54 -19.99 -1.81
CA PHE A 219 17.11 -20.21 -1.65
C PHE A 219 16.81 -21.08 -0.42
N ASP A 220 16.03 -20.54 0.51
CA ASP A 220 15.76 -21.18 1.81
C ASP A 220 14.36 -21.85 1.92
N GLY A 221 13.56 -21.82 0.85
CA GLY A 221 12.28 -22.53 0.74
C GLY A 221 11.06 -21.62 0.52
N SER A 222 9.89 -22.25 0.37
CA SER A 222 8.61 -21.57 0.07
C SER A 222 7.48 -21.99 1.05
N GLY A 223 7.84 -22.23 2.30
CA GLY A 223 6.89 -22.52 3.37
C GLY A 223 6.17 -21.28 3.90
N VAL A 224 5.72 -21.34 5.15
CA VAL A 224 5.16 -20.20 5.88
C VAL A 224 6.28 -19.44 6.59
N GLY A 225 6.23 -18.11 6.55
CA GLY A 225 7.19 -17.24 7.23
C GLY A 225 7.04 -17.25 8.75
N ASP A 226 8.12 -16.93 9.45
CA ASP A 226 8.14 -16.78 10.91
C ASP A 226 7.89 -15.31 11.30
N VAL A 227 6.76 -15.04 11.98
CA VAL A 227 6.38 -13.68 12.41
C VAL A 227 7.38 -13.05 13.37
N ASN A 228 8.22 -13.84 14.05
CA ASN A 228 9.26 -13.31 14.94
C ASN A 228 10.44 -12.72 14.16
N LYS A 229 10.48 -12.89 12.83
CA LYS A 229 11.48 -12.26 11.96
C LYS A 229 10.95 -10.94 11.44
N ARG A 230 11.75 -9.89 11.61
CA ARG A 230 11.48 -8.56 11.06
C ARG A 230 11.23 -8.60 9.55
N GLY A 231 12.08 -9.33 8.81
CA GLY A 231 11.95 -9.55 7.37
C GLY A 231 11.66 -11.02 7.10
N ILE A 232 10.69 -11.27 6.22
CA ILE A 232 10.28 -12.59 5.74
C ILE A 232 10.36 -12.57 4.22
N SER A 233 11.09 -13.51 3.61
CA SER A 233 11.12 -13.60 2.15
C SER A 233 9.71 -13.68 1.56
N LEU A 234 9.46 -12.94 0.47
CA LEU A 234 8.20 -12.94 -0.25
C LEU A 234 7.94 -14.26 -0.99
N PHE A 235 8.93 -15.16 -1.06
CA PHE A 235 8.74 -16.53 -1.54
C PHE A 235 8.13 -17.46 -0.49
N LYS A 236 8.06 -17.03 0.77
CA LYS A 236 7.29 -17.69 1.83
C LYS A 236 5.95 -16.99 2.00
N GLU A 237 4.93 -17.73 2.42
CA GLU A 237 3.65 -17.11 2.76
C GLU A 237 3.83 -16.27 4.02
N ILE A 238 3.56 -14.97 3.93
CA ILE A 238 3.52 -14.08 5.09
C ILE A 238 2.26 -14.41 5.90
N PRO A 239 2.40 -14.76 7.19
CA PRO A 239 1.24 -15.09 8.02
C PRO A 239 0.22 -13.96 8.08
N LEU A 240 -1.07 -14.30 7.96
CA LEU A 240 -2.17 -13.34 8.08
C LEU A 240 -2.18 -12.63 9.45
N SER A 241 -1.66 -13.29 10.48
CA SER A 241 -1.57 -12.77 11.85
C SER A 241 -0.45 -11.74 12.05
N ARG A 242 0.43 -11.50 11.06
CA ARG A 242 1.54 -10.55 11.20
C ARG A 242 1.03 -9.13 11.42
N THR A 243 1.44 -8.51 12.52
CA THR A 243 1.09 -7.15 12.89
C THR A 243 2.20 -6.15 12.53
N CYS A 244 1.88 -4.84 12.56
CA CYS A 244 2.88 -3.78 12.45
C CYS A 244 4.00 -3.90 13.50
N LYS A 245 3.67 -4.39 14.71
CA LYS A 245 4.66 -4.60 15.78
C LYS A 245 5.65 -5.71 15.42
N ASP A 246 5.16 -6.83 14.89
CA ASP A 246 6.02 -7.95 14.45
C ASP A 246 6.98 -7.53 13.33
N ALA A 247 6.56 -6.59 12.50
CA ALA A 247 7.35 -6.01 11.41
C ALA A 247 8.26 -4.83 11.83
N ASP A 248 8.36 -4.50 13.12
CA ASP A 248 9.08 -3.32 13.64
C ASP A 248 8.59 -1.96 13.04
N ILE A 249 7.33 -1.87 12.64
CA ILE A 249 6.71 -0.64 12.14
C ILE A 249 6.23 0.18 13.33
N ALA A 250 6.75 1.40 13.48
CA ALA A 250 6.31 2.29 14.55
C ALA A 250 4.81 2.62 14.41
N PRO A 251 4.05 2.78 15.52
CA PRO A 251 2.60 2.95 15.47
C PRO A 251 2.09 4.05 14.52
N HIS A 252 2.81 5.17 14.42
CA HIS A 252 2.46 6.30 13.55
C HIS A 252 2.73 6.04 12.05
N TRP A 253 3.53 5.03 11.71
CA TRP A 253 3.78 4.56 10.34
C TRP A 253 2.91 3.36 9.95
N CYS A 254 2.20 2.76 10.89
CA CYS A 254 1.31 1.64 10.59
C CYS A 254 0.13 2.13 9.74
N ALA A 255 -0.03 1.54 8.56
CA ALA A 255 -1.15 1.81 7.65
C ALA A 255 -2.36 0.88 7.91
N CYS A 256 -2.20 -0.15 8.75
CA CYS A 256 -3.30 -1.03 9.12
C CYS A 256 -4.37 -0.22 9.86
N LEU A 257 -5.61 -0.34 9.40
CA LEU A 257 -6.77 0.17 10.10
C LEU A 257 -7.22 -0.87 11.13
N ASP A 258 -7.49 -0.42 12.35
CA ASP A 258 -7.92 -1.32 13.43
C ASP A 258 -9.44 -1.19 13.64
N TRP A 259 -10.15 -2.31 13.51
CA TRP A 259 -11.52 -2.41 13.99
C TRP A 259 -11.52 -2.33 15.51
N LYS A 260 -12.35 -1.43 16.05
CA LYS A 260 -12.53 -1.26 17.49
C LYS A 260 -13.97 -1.47 17.82
N ASP A 261 -14.24 -2.28 18.84
CA ASP A 261 -15.58 -2.39 19.38
C ASP A 261 -16.06 -1.01 19.87
N VAL A 262 -17.32 -0.69 19.55
CA VAL A 262 -17.97 0.56 19.93
C VAL A 262 -19.23 0.23 20.68
N SER A 263 -19.35 0.82 21.87
CA SER A 263 -20.58 0.71 22.64
C SER A 263 -21.75 1.30 21.85
N MET A 264 -22.90 0.63 21.88
CA MET A 264 -24.14 1.18 21.35
C MET A 264 -24.63 2.40 22.12
N GLU A 265 -23.96 2.84 23.20
CA GLU A 265 -24.18 4.16 23.81
C GLU A 265 -23.51 5.32 23.03
N ASP A 266 -22.60 5.02 22.10
CA ASP A 266 -21.99 6.02 21.23
C ASP A 266 -23.07 6.63 20.29
N PRO A 267 -23.25 7.96 20.27
CA PRO A 267 -24.28 8.60 19.45
C PRO A 267 -24.12 8.32 17.96
N GLN A 268 -22.90 8.23 17.44
CA GLN A 268 -22.66 7.95 16.03
C GLN A 268 -22.95 6.49 15.69
N ALA A 269 -22.65 5.54 16.59
CA ALA A 269 -23.04 4.14 16.41
C ALA A 269 -24.57 3.97 16.40
N LYS A 270 -25.30 4.68 17.30
CA LYS A 270 -26.78 4.71 17.26
C LYS A 270 -27.30 5.28 15.95
N GLN A 271 -26.72 6.37 15.46
CA GLN A 271 -27.10 6.98 14.18
C GLN A 271 -26.80 6.07 12.98
N ALA A 272 -25.67 5.37 13.00
CA ALA A 272 -25.28 4.40 11.99
C ALA A 272 -26.31 3.25 11.91
N LEU A 273 -26.72 2.73 13.07
CA LEU A 273 -27.75 1.69 13.15
C LEU A 273 -29.10 2.16 12.63
N GLN A 274 -29.52 3.37 13.00
CA GLN A 274 -30.77 3.95 12.55
C GLN A 274 -30.77 4.15 11.02
N ALA A 275 -29.69 4.70 10.46
CA ALA A 275 -29.52 4.88 9.02
C ALA A 275 -29.51 3.54 8.26
N ALA A 276 -28.93 2.49 8.86
CA ALA A 276 -28.98 1.14 8.30
C ALA A 276 -30.41 0.61 8.26
N LEU A 277 -31.17 0.74 9.36
CA LEU A 277 -32.58 0.32 9.40
C LEU A 277 -33.44 1.09 8.39
N GLU A 278 -33.24 2.40 8.29
CA GLU A 278 -33.95 3.26 7.33
C GLU A 278 -33.66 2.84 5.89
N THR A 279 -32.42 2.50 5.58
CA THR A 279 -32.03 2.00 4.26
C THR A 279 -32.69 0.65 3.96
N ILE A 280 -32.65 -0.31 4.91
CA ILE A 280 -33.32 -1.62 4.78
C ILE A 280 -34.82 -1.46 4.56
N ASN A 281 -35.48 -0.63 5.38
CA ASN A 281 -36.89 -0.33 5.21
C ASN A 281 -37.14 0.41 3.89
N GLY A 282 -36.24 1.26 3.42
CA GLY A 282 -36.32 1.95 2.14
C GLY A 282 -36.53 0.98 0.95
N TYR A 283 -35.85 -0.17 0.96
CA TYR A 283 -36.01 -1.17 -0.11
C TYR A 283 -37.42 -1.79 -0.18
N THR A 284 -38.14 -1.84 0.93
CA THR A 284 -39.51 -2.40 0.99
C THR A 284 -40.59 -1.32 1.02
N ALA A 285 -40.24 -0.04 0.94
CA ALA A 285 -41.18 1.07 1.02
C ALA A 285 -42.29 1.05 -0.06
N PRO A 286 -42.03 0.67 -1.34
CA PRO A 286 -43.09 0.53 -2.34
C PRO A 286 -44.05 -0.64 -2.09
N TYR A 287 -43.73 -1.53 -1.15
CA TYR A 287 -44.45 -2.77 -0.88
C TYR A 287 -44.98 -2.81 0.54
N ARG A 288 -45.32 -1.65 1.11
CA ARG A 288 -45.80 -1.53 2.50
C ARG A 288 -47.13 -2.22 2.76
N ASP A 289 -47.91 -2.51 1.72
CA ASP A 289 -49.13 -3.30 1.86
C ASP A 289 -48.82 -4.78 2.18
N ASP A 290 -47.70 -5.30 1.65
CA ASP A 290 -47.28 -6.69 1.83
C ASP A 290 -46.26 -6.85 2.96
N CYS A 291 -45.21 -6.00 2.96
CA CYS A 291 -44.08 -6.08 3.86
C CYS A 291 -44.29 -5.20 5.11
N ALA A 292 -44.18 -5.81 6.28
CA ALA A 292 -44.16 -5.13 7.56
C ALA A 292 -42.96 -4.18 7.67
N LEU A 293 -43.14 -3.08 8.40
CA LEU A 293 -42.06 -2.17 8.74
C LEU A 293 -41.18 -2.82 9.81
N LEU A 294 -39.87 -2.88 9.56
CA LEU A 294 -38.93 -3.48 10.50
C LEU A 294 -38.49 -2.46 11.55
N SER A 295 -38.27 -2.92 12.78
CA SER A 295 -37.65 -2.22 13.89
C SER A 295 -36.44 -3.00 14.42
N ILE A 296 -35.52 -2.32 15.10
CA ILE A 296 -34.40 -2.99 15.77
C ILE A 296 -34.94 -3.77 16.98
N ALA A 297 -34.59 -5.06 17.06
CA ALA A 297 -34.87 -5.91 18.21
C ALA A 297 -33.68 -5.97 19.18
N ASN A 298 -32.46 -6.23 18.67
CA ASN A 298 -31.24 -6.30 19.47
C ASN A 298 -30.00 -6.07 18.59
N VAL A 299 -28.91 -5.56 19.15
CA VAL A 299 -27.60 -5.42 18.49
C VAL A 299 -26.63 -6.40 19.13
N THR A 300 -26.00 -7.26 18.33
CA THR A 300 -25.02 -8.25 18.82
C THR A 300 -23.58 -7.83 18.60
N MET A 301 -23.31 -7.01 17.58
CA MET A 301 -21.97 -6.48 17.30
C MET A 301 -22.06 -5.03 16.84
N SER A 302 -21.12 -4.22 17.30
CA SER A 302 -20.90 -2.86 16.84
C SER A 302 -19.41 -2.57 16.90
N SER A 303 -18.82 -2.31 15.75
CA SER A 303 -17.40 -1.96 15.65
C SER A 303 -17.22 -0.80 14.67
N LYS A 304 -16.16 -0.02 14.89
CA LYS A 304 -15.74 1.05 13.98
C LYS A 304 -14.35 0.81 13.45
N LEU A 305 -14.16 1.06 12.16
CA LEU A 305 -12.87 1.16 11.52
C LEU A 305 -12.52 2.62 11.33
N GLU A 306 -11.45 3.06 11.98
CA GLU A 306 -10.97 4.43 11.89
C GLU A 306 -9.44 4.48 12.00
N ALA A 307 -8.83 5.55 11.49
CA ALA A 307 -7.39 5.72 11.61
C ALA A 307 -6.97 5.87 13.08
N SER A 308 -5.78 5.38 13.44
CA SER A 308 -5.28 5.52 14.80
C SER A 308 -5.10 6.99 15.19
N LYS A 309 -5.26 7.30 16.49
CA LYS A 309 -5.07 8.68 16.99
C LYS A 309 -3.68 9.21 16.66
N ASP A 310 -2.66 8.34 16.69
CA ASP A 310 -1.28 8.70 16.35
C ASP A 310 -1.13 9.02 14.87
N PHE A 311 -1.75 8.24 13.98
CA PHE A 311 -1.80 8.54 12.55
C PHE A 311 -2.44 9.91 12.27
N LEU A 312 -3.55 10.21 12.94
CA LEU A 312 -4.25 11.50 12.78
C LEU A 312 -3.40 12.67 13.28
N LYS A 313 -2.77 12.51 14.45
CA LYS A 313 -1.93 13.53 15.09
C LYS A 313 -0.60 13.77 14.37
N PHE A 314 -0.10 12.81 13.61
CA PHE A 314 1.13 12.98 12.85
C PHE A 314 1.05 14.16 11.87
N LYS A 315 1.99 15.11 12.02
CA LYS A 315 2.15 16.27 11.16
C LYS A 315 3.36 16.14 10.25
N ALA A 316 4.53 15.95 10.86
CA ALA A 316 5.81 15.92 10.16
C ALA A 316 6.87 15.23 11.02
N THR A 317 7.96 14.84 10.37
CA THR A 317 9.21 14.49 11.05
C THR A 317 10.18 15.65 11.03
N ASP A 318 11.19 15.61 11.91
CA ASP A 318 12.40 16.42 11.72
C ASP A 318 13.08 16.18 10.34
N ASP A 319 14.06 17.03 10.01
CA ASP A 319 14.91 16.88 8.81
C ASP A 319 15.70 15.57 8.81
N GLU A 320 15.70 14.85 9.93
CA GLU A 320 16.32 13.55 10.10
C GLU A 320 15.28 12.40 9.96
N GLY A 321 14.07 12.67 9.46
CA GLY A 321 13.10 11.61 9.17
C GLY A 321 12.54 10.93 10.41
N GLY A 322 12.51 11.62 11.54
CA GLY A 322 11.74 11.23 12.72
C GLY A 322 12.55 10.48 13.77
N ILE A 323 13.88 10.61 13.72
CA ILE A 323 14.78 9.93 14.67
C ILE A 323 14.79 10.64 16.03
N TYR A 324 14.83 11.97 16.03
CA TYR A 324 14.97 12.76 17.26
C TYR A 324 13.66 13.41 17.67
N LYS A 325 12.89 13.88 16.68
CA LYS A 325 11.61 14.54 16.91
C LYS A 325 10.59 14.15 15.86
N ILE A 326 9.39 13.83 16.34
CA ILE A 326 8.19 13.64 15.55
C ILE A 326 7.18 14.69 16.01
N ASP A 327 6.65 15.47 15.06
CA ASP A 327 5.61 16.44 15.34
C ASP A 327 4.23 15.75 15.27
N MET A 328 3.60 15.63 16.44
CA MET A 328 2.27 15.05 16.64
C MET A 328 1.20 16.12 16.91
N SER A 329 1.45 17.38 16.50
CA SER A 329 0.55 18.52 16.72
C SER A 329 -0.56 18.65 15.66
N ASN A 330 -0.68 17.69 14.73
CA ASN A 330 -1.74 17.76 13.73
C ASN A 330 -3.11 17.49 14.38
N ASN A 331 -4.14 18.15 13.86
CA ASN A 331 -5.52 17.99 14.33
C ASN A 331 -6.41 17.40 13.23
N ASN A 332 -5.83 16.56 12.36
CA ASN A 332 -6.61 15.85 11.36
C ASN A 332 -7.66 14.99 12.05
N LYS A 333 -8.83 14.96 11.42
CA LYS A 333 -9.92 14.06 11.80
C LYS A 333 -10.02 12.98 10.73
N ASN A 334 -10.65 11.87 11.08
CA ASN A 334 -11.08 10.92 10.06
C ASN A 334 -12.01 11.64 9.09
N GLU A 335 -11.80 11.47 7.79
CA GLU A 335 -12.73 11.96 6.77
C GLU A 335 -13.88 10.96 6.54
N MET A 336 -13.57 9.67 6.69
CA MET A 336 -14.50 8.57 6.64
C MET A 336 -14.29 7.64 7.83
N VAL A 337 -15.38 7.16 8.42
CA VAL A 337 -15.40 6.12 9.45
C VAL A 337 -16.34 5.02 8.97
N LEU A 338 -15.91 3.76 9.02
CA LEU A 338 -16.80 2.63 8.71
C LEU A 338 -17.34 2.08 10.03
N TYR A 339 -18.63 1.81 10.07
CA TYR A 339 -19.26 1.06 11.16
C TYR A 339 -19.68 -0.30 10.63
N GLN A 340 -19.28 -1.37 11.31
CA GLN A 340 -19.81 -2.71 11.07
C GLN A 340 -20.76 -3.06 12.21
N LEU A 341 -22.02 -3.31 11.86
CA LEU A 341 -23.08 -3.58 12.82
C LEU A 341 -23.71 -4.92 12.51
N THR A 342 -23.95 -5.72 13.54
CA THR A 342 -24.76 -6.94 13.45
C THR A 342 -25.93 -6.82 14.41
N PHE A 343 -27.14 -6.98 13.89
CA PHE A 343 -28.36 -6.76 14.67
C PHE A 343 -29.54 -7.61 14.18
N PHE A 344 -30.47 -7.86 15.09
CA PHE A 344 -31.75 -8.49 14.84
C PHE A 344 -32.84 -7.45 14.62
N THR A 345 -33.75 -7.74 13.70
CA THR A 345 -34.98 -6.95 13.47
C THR A 345 -36.22 -7.67 13.96
N SER A 346 -37.25 -6.90 14.29
CA SER A 346 -38.63 -7.34 14.50
C SER A 346 -39.55 -6.64 13.49
N PRO A 347 -40.59 -7.29 12.97
CA PRO A 347 -40.90 -8.72 13.08
C PRO A 347 -39.93 -9.60 12.27
N GLY A 348 -40.03 -10.93 12.44
CA GLY A 348 -39.30 -11.92 11.63
C GLY A 348 -37.90 -12.30 12.10
N GLY A 349 -37.42 -11.74 13.22
CA GLY A 349 -36.15 -12.16 13.84
C GLY A 349 -34.95 -12.04 12.90
N GLY A 350 -34.91 -10.99 12.09
CA GLY A 350 -33.98 -10.89 10.99
C GLY A 350 -32.59 -10.49 11.40
N ASN A 351 -31.60 -11.36 11.19
CA ASN A 351 -30.21 -11.08 11.53
C ASN A 351 -29.49 -10.45 10.34
N PHE A 352 -29.10 -9.20 10.48
CA PHE A 352 -28.40 -8.44 9.45
C PHE A 352 -26.99 -8.08 9.91
N GLU A 353 -26.04 -8.18 8.99
CA GLU A 353 -24.71 -7.57 9.11
C GLU A 353 -24.58 -6.48 8.06
N VAL A 354 -24.18 -5.28 8.48
CA VAL A 354 -24.04 -4.12 7.60
C VAL A 354 -22.69 -3.45 7.80
N THR A 355 -22.10 -2.94 6.72
CA THR A 355 -20.96 -2.03 6.77
C THR A 355 -21.39 -0.66 6.25
N ILE A 356 -21.55 0.31 7.13
CA ILE A 356 -22.04 1.65 6.78
C ILE A 356 -20.93 2.69 6.88
N THR A 357 -20.79 3.50 5.83
CA THR A 357 -19.78 4.56 5.77
C THR A 357 -20.33 5.86 6.33
N TYR A 358 -19.72 6.39 7.39
CA TYR A 358 -19.95 7.73 7.88
C TYR A 358 -18.95 8.70 7.27
N ASN A 359 -19.44 9.62 6.42
CA ASN A 359 -18.64 10.73 5.91
C ASN A 359 -18.66 11.87 6.93
N VAL A 360 -17.52 12.11 7.58
CA VAL A 360 -17.39 13.08 8.69
C VAL A 360 -17.57 14.52 8.20
N ASN A 361 -17.19 14.80 6.94
CA ASN A 361 -17.27 16.13 6.35
C ASN A 361 -18.71 16.52 6.01
N THR A 362 -19.48 15.61 5.40
CA THR A 362 -20.87 15.84 5.01
C THR A 362 -21.87 15.48 6.11
N LYS A 363 -21.41 14.79 7.16
CA LYS A 363 -22.22 14.21 8.25
C LYS A 363 -23.30 13.25 7.74
N LYS A 364 -23.03 12.55 6.64
CA LYS A 364 -23.96 11.59 6.03
C LYS A 364 -23.48 10.17 6.22
N PHE A 365 -24.43 9.28 6.50
CA PHE A 365 -24.24 7.85 6.41
C PHE A 365 -24.58 7.39 5.00
N ILE A 366 -23.72 6.55 4.43
CA ILE A 366 -23.84 5.99 3.09
C ILE A 366 -23.82 4.48 3.25
N LEU A 367 -24.89 3.83 2.83
CA LEU A 367 -25.05 2.38 2.82
C LEU A 367 -25.64 1.97 1.48
N SER A 368 -24.95 1.06 0.79
CA SER A 368 -25.45 0.43 -0.43
C SER A 368 -25.94 -0.99 -0.16
N GLU A 369 -26.76 -1.52 -1.07
CA GLU A 369 -27.32 -2.88 -0.94
C GLU A 369 -26.21 -3.94 -0.83
N LYS A 370 -25.08 -3.73 -1.52
CA LYS A 370 -23.93 -4.65 -1.51
C LYS A 370 -23.24 -4.76 -0.16
N GLU A 371 -23.48 -3.80 0.72
CA GLU A 371 -22.89 -3.71 2.05
C GLU A 371 -23.86 -4.20 3.14
N ILE A 372 -25.00 -4.78 2.76
CA ILE A 372 -26.00 -5.37 3.65
C ILE A 372 -26.08 -6.87 3.40
N SER A 373 -25.96 -7.66 4.46
CA SER A 373 -26.11 -9.11 4.41
C SER A 373 -27.19 -9.57 5.40
N ARG A 374 -28.21 -10.28 4.91
CA ARG A 374 -29.13 -11.06 5.75
C ARG A 374 -28.48 -12.40 6.07
N ILE A 375 -27.96 -12.56 7.28
CA ILE A 375 -27.07 -13.67 7.66
C ILE A 375 -27.78 -14.86 8.30
N ASN A 376 -29.10 -14.80 8.49
CA ASN A 376 -29.92 -15.96 8.89
C ASN A 376 -30.96 -16.33 7.82
N LYS A 377 -31.37 -17.61 7.82
CA LYS A 377 -32.40 -18.12 6.91
C LYS A 377 -33.74 -17.42 7.17
N TYR A 378 -34.37 -16.91 6.11
CA TYR A 378 -35.64 -16.17 6.17
C TYR A 378 -36.85 -16.95 5.60
N GLY A 379 -36.65 -18.15 5.05
CA GLY A 379 -37.74 -19.07 4.69
C GLY A 379 -38.92 -18.42 3.95
N ASN A 380 -40.11 -18.53 4.54
CA ASN A 380 -41.37 -17.98 4.01
C ASN A 380 -41.67 -16.55 4.52
N ASP A 381 -40.76 -15.90 5.26
CA ASP A 381 -40.91 -14.52 5.70
C ASP A 381 -41.29 -13.58 4.54
N PRO A 382 -40.73 -13.70 3.31
CA PRO A 382 -41.04 -12.81 2.20
C PRO A 382 -41.96 -13.48 1.15
N ALA A 383 -42.79 -14.46 1.51
CA ALA A 383 -43.61 -15.20 0.54
C ALA A 383 -44.52 -14.28 -0.31
N CYS A 384 -45.12 -13.26 0.30
CA CYS A 384 -45.96 -12.23 -0.32
C CYS A 384 -45.25 -11.39 -1.40
N ILE A 385 -43.90 -11.26 -1.36
CA ILE A 385 -43.15 -10.47 -2.33
C ILE A 385 -42.53 -11.32 -3.44
N PHE A 386 -42.63 -12.64 -3.37
CA PHE A 386 -41.92 -13.56 -4.26
C PHE A 386 -42.25 -13.33 -5.74
N GLU A 387 -43.51 -13.07 -6.07
CA GLU A 387 -43.95 -12.78 -7.44
C GLU A 387 -43.85 -11.29 -7.82
N LYS A 388 -43.70 -10.40 -6.84
CA LYS A 388 -43.65 -8.94 -7.06
C LYS A 388 -42.21 -8.44 -7.26
N ASN A 389 -41.28 -8.87 -6.40
CA ASN A 389 -39.87 -8.48 -6.46
C ASN A 389 -38.98 -9.44 -5.67
N LYS A 390 -38.27 -10.32 -6.39
CA LYS A 390 -37.41 -11.36 -5.81
C LYS A 390 -36.13 -10.83 -5.15
N GLN A 391 -35.70 -9.61 -5.47
CA GLN A 391 -34.43 -9.05 -4.99
C GLN A 391 -34.54 -8.55 -3.55
N ILE A 392 -35.71 -8.06 -3.13
CA ILE A 392 -35.92 -7.51 -1.79
C ILE A 392 -36.36 -8.53 -0.74
N ARG A 393 -36.32 -9.84 -1.07
CA ARG A 393 -36.77 -10.92 -0.17
C ARG A 393 -36.01 -10.93 1.16
N ALA A 394 -34.74 -10.53 1.14
CA ALA A 394 -33.92 -10.45 2.36
C ALA A 394 -34.44 -9.40 3.37
N TYR A 395 -35.25 -8.44 2.92
CA TYR A 395 -35.69 -7.27 3.69
C TYR A 395 -37.18 -7.28 4.04
N CYS A 396 -37.96 -8.20 3.47
CA CYS A 396 -39.42 -8.24 3.63
C CYS A 396 -39.84 -9.30 4.66
N TYR A 397 -40.72 -8.90 5.58
CA TYR A 397 -41.50 -9.82 6.40
C TYR A 397 -42.99 -9.61 6.10
N CYS A 398 -43.70 -10.63 5.68
CA CYS A 398 -45.09 -10.51 5.24
C CYS A 398 -46.03 -10.19 6.40
N LYS A 399 -46.89 -9.19 6.22
CA LYS A 399 -47.87 -8.80 7.23
C LYS A 399 -48.85 -9.91 7.60
N ASN A 400 -49.21 -10.78 6.65
CA ASN A 400 -50.07 -11.92 6.92
C ASN A 400 -49.45 -12.91 7.94
N ASN A 401 -48.13 -12.87 8.14
CA ASN A 401 -47.47 -13.67 9.17
C ASN A 401 -47.54 -13.01 10.58
N LEU A 402 -48.09 -11.80 10.71
CA LEU A 402 -48.28 -11.11 11.99
C LEU A 402 -49.60 -11.48 12.67
N THR A 403 -50.60 -11.84 11.87
CA THR A 403 -51.89 -12.34 12.32
C THR A 403 -52.07 -13.70 11.67
N PRO A 404 -51.56 -14.78 12.29
CA PRO A 404 -51.87 -16.12 11.80
C PRO A 404 -53.40 -16.24 11.80
N ASP A 405 -54.00 -16.53 10.65
CA ASP A 405 -55.41 -16.92 10.60
C ASP A 405 -55.62 -18.02 11.65
N THR A 406 -56.50 -17.76 12.61
CA THR A 406 -56.96 -18.74 13.62
C THR A 406 -57.61 -19.94 13.00
#